data_AF-A0A947QDK6-F1
#
_entry.id   AF-A0A947QDK6-F1
#
_cell.length_a   1.000
_cell.length_b   1.000
_cell.length_c   1.000
_cell.angle_alpha   90.00
_cell.angle_beta   90.00
_cell.angle_gamma   90.00
#
_symmetry.space_group_name_H-M   'P 1'
#
loop_
_entity.id
_entity.type
_entity.pdbx_description
1 polymer ?
#
loop_
_entity_poly.entity_id
_entity_poly.type
_entity_poly.pdbx_seq_one_letter_code
_entity_poly.pdbx_strand_id
1 'polypeptide(L)'
;MKVRVAFVAAALLTIVGLASVSSQTKEGVELGKVIEVKIAKVVDHPQLGSCGFATIGKKVEVYVKGAKKGDKIQIIVTDVAVNAATKKMEAVFERQYVVDRGVQLGKPFEVTIASEFLNNFTKAKSGLTIIGENVEFYIPNAKTGEKYTVIVKAIEISAFTGKPEVSEFDIVK
;
A
#
# COMPACT_ATOMS: atom_id res chain seq x y z
N MET A 1 11.42 6.53 -26.31
CA MET A 1 10.03 6.31 -26.78
C MET A 1 9.10 6.44 -25.58
N LYS A 2 8.45 7.60 -25.41
CA LYS A 2 7.60 7.94 -24.24
C LYS A 2 6.19 7.40 -24.49
N VAL A 3 5.76 6.39 -23.74
CA VAL A 3 4.35 5.95 -23.77
C VAL A 3 3.62 6.74 -22.70
N ARG A 4 2.93 7.80 -23.12
CA ARG A 4 1.92 8.47 -22.30
C ARG A 4 0.61 7.74 -22.55
N VAL A 5 0.13 6.97 -21.59
CA VAL A 5 -1.23 6.43 -21.65
C VAL A 5 -2.16 7.53 -21.14
N ALA A 6 -2.75 8.27 -22.08
CA ALA A 6 -3.89 9.14 -21.81
C ALA A 6 -5.16 8.30 -21.95
N PHE A 7 -5.89 8.09 -20.86
CA PHE A 7 -7.26 7.61 -20.95
C PHE A 7 -8.13 8.75 -21.48
N VAL A 8 -8.60 8.60 -22.72
CA VAL A 8 -9.60 9.49 -23.32
C VAL A 8 -10.93 9.20 -22.63
N ALA A 9 -11.39 10.15 -21.83
CA ALA A 9 -12.74 10.20 -21.30
C ALA A 9 -13.71 10.50 -22.46
N ALA A 10 -14.36 9.46 -22.99
CA ALA A 10 -15.58 9.63 -23.76
C ALA A 10 -16.73 9.87 -22.77
N ALA A 11 -17.28 11.09 -22.79
CA ALA A 11 -18.46 11.46 -22.06
C ALA A 11 -19.66 10.64 -22.55
N LEU A 12 -20.17 9.74 -21.69
CA LEU A 12 -21.56 9.32 -21.73
C LEU A 12 -22.15 9.66 -20.36
N LEU A 13 -23.06 10.63 -20.39
CA LEU A 13 -23.76 11.17 -19.23
C LEU A 13 -24.79 10.14 -18.74
N THR A 14 -24.40 9.32 -17.78
CA THR A 14 -25.35 8.63 -16.89
C THR A 14 -24.86 8.84 -15.46
N ILE A 15 -25.63 9.64 -14.73
CA ILE A 15 -25.46 9.90 -13.31
C ILE A 15 -25.68 8.58 -12.58
N VAL A 16 -24.60 7.88 -12.27
CA VAL A 16 -24.53 6.91 -11.18
C VAL A 16 -23.41 7.45 -10.32
N GLY A 17 -23.78 7.90 -9.12
CA GLY A 17 -22.87 8.60 -8.21
C GLY A 17 -21.51 7.94 -8.18
N LEU A 18 -20.50 8.62 -8.73
CA LEU A 18 -19.11 8.38 -8.40
C LEU A 18 -19.05 8.60 -6.89
N ALA A 19 -19.08 7.51 -6.13
CA ALA A 19 -18.49 7.50 -4.81
C ALA A 19 -17.01 7.81 -5.06
N SER A 20 -16.70 9.11 -5.07
CA SER A 20 -15.38 9.58 -4.68
C SER A 20 -15.05 8.82 -3.40
N VAL A 21 -14.14 7.86 -3.48
CA VAL A 21 -13.53 7.25 -2.30
C VAL A 21 -12.80 8.41 -1.65
N SER A 22 -13.52 9.13 -0.80
CA SER A 22 -12.98 10.25 -0.05
C SER A 22 -11.84 9.66 0.75
N SER A 23 -10.62 10.17 0.60
CA SER A 23 -9.56 9.90 1.55
C SER A 23 -10.09 10.28 2.93
N GLN A 24 -10.52 9.30 3.71
CA GLN A 24 -11.07 9.57 5.02
C GLN A 24 -9.92 9.96 5.92
N THR A 25 -9.95 11.19 6.43
CA THR A 25 -9.01 11.65 7.43
C THR A 25 -9.61 11.45 8.80
N LYS A 26 -8.96 10.64 9.64
CA LYS A 26 -9.35 10.42 11.04
C LYS A 26 -8.21 10.88 11.94
N GLU A 27 -8.48 11.84 12.83
CA GLU A 27 -7.46 12.45 13.71
C GLU A 27 -6.19 12.95 12.97
N GLY A 28 -6.34 13.43 11.73
CA GLY A 28 -5.23 13.95 10.92
C GLY A 28 -4.37 12.86 10.25
N VAL A 29 -4.83 11.61 10.23
CA VAL A 29 -4.22 10.50 9.49
C VAL A 29 -5.04 10.22 8.24
N GLU A 30 -4.40 10.21 7.07
CA GLU A 30 -5.02 9.78 5.82
C GLU A 30 -5.10 8.25 5.78
N LEU A 31 -6.32 7.72 5.85
CA LEU A 31 -6.56 6.29 5.77
C LEU A 31 -6.38 5.77 4.34
N GLY A 32 -5.93 4.52 4.21
CA GLY A 32 -5.78 3.81 2.93
C GLY A 32 -4.54 4.21 2.11
N LYS A 33 -3.70 5.13 2.61
CA LYS A 33 -2.46 5.56 1.95
C LYS A 33 -1.22 5.10 2.69
N VAL A 34 -0.11 5.03 1.96
CA VAL A 34 1.22 4.75 2.52
C VAL A 34 1.73 5.94 3.31
N ILE A 35 2.15 5.68 4.55
CA ILE A 35 2.76 6.65 5.46
C ILE A 35 4.10 6.07 5.93
N GLU A 36 5.19 6.84 5.79
CA GLU A 36 6.47 6.49 6.41
C GLU A 36 6.45 6.86 7.90
N VAL A 37 6.70 5.88 8.76
CA VAL A 37 6.88 6.07 10.20
C VAL A 37 8.30 5.70 10.61
N LYS A 38 8.88 6.46 11.54
CA LYS A 38 10.16 6.13 12.17
C LYS A 38 9.92 5.51 13.53
N ILE A 39 10.46 4.32 13.75
CA ILE A 39 10.36 3.62 15.02
C ILE A 39 11.20 4.34 16.08
N ALA A 40 10.54 4.88 17.10
CA ALA A 40 11.17 5.67 18.14
C ALA A 40 11.82 4.79 19.23
N LYS A 41 11.18 3.66 19.55
CA LYS A 41 11.62 2.71 20.58
C LYS A 41 11.00 1.34 20.35
N VAL A 42 11.50 0.32 21.03
CA VAL A 42 10.86 -1.00 21.13
C VAL A 42 10.10 -1.07 22.44
N VAL A 43 8.90 -1.64 22.42
CA VAL A 43 8.00 -1.80 23.57
C VAL A 43 7.41 -3.21 23.57
N ASP A 44 6.99 -3.67 24.75
CA ASP A 44 6.20 -4.88 24.86
C ASP A 44 4.72 -4.52 24.73
N HIS A 45 4.08 -5.06 23.70
CA HIS A 45 2.67 -4.87 23.43
C HIS A 45 1.88 -6.15 23.77
N PRO A 46 0.75 -6.07 24.50
CA PRO A 46 0.03 -7.25 25.01
C PRO A 46 -0.33 -8.31 23.96
N GLN A 47 -0.59 -7.89 22.72
CA GLN A 47 -0.98 -8.78 21.62
C GLN A 47 0.16 -9.11 20.65
N LEU A 48 1.20 -8.26 20.57
CA LEU A 48 2.24 -8.38 19.55
C LEU A 48 3.58 -8.86 20.14
N GLY A 49 3.71 -8.90 21.47
CA GLY A 49 4.98 -9.10 22.15
C GLY A 49 5.92 -7.92 21.94
N SER A 50 7.21 -8.18 21.82
CA SER A 50 8.22 -7.14 21.56
C SER A 50 8.04 -6.55 20.15
N CYS A 51 7.74 -5.26 20.06
CA CYS A 51 7.44 -4.57 18.81
C CYS A 51 7.97 -3.13 18.81
N GLY A 52 8.23 -2.60 17.62
CA GLY A 52 8.58 -1.20 17.43
C GLY A 52 7.39 -0.29 17.65
N PHE A 53 7.62 0.82 18.33
CA PHE A 53 6.64 1.88 18.59
C PHE A 53 6.97 3.13 17.78
N ALA A 54 5.96 3.67 17.10
CA ALA A 54 5.98 4.96 16.43
C ALA A 54 4.71 5.75 16.74
N THR A 55 4.68 7.01 16.33
CA THR A 55 3.51 7.87 16.42
C THR A 55 3.28 8.57 15.08
N ILE A 56 2.04 8.60 14.62
CA ILE A 56 1.61 9.44 13.48
C ILE A 56 0.95 10.68 14.06
N GLY A 57 1.48 11.86 13.69
CA GLY A 57 1.07 13.12 14.27
C GLY A 57 1.29 13.16 15.79
N LYS A 58 0.37 13.81 16.52
CA LYS A 58 0.49 13.98 17.99
C LYS A 58 -0.27 12.93 18.81
N LYS A 59 -1.05 12.04 18.18
CA LYS A 59 -2.08 11.26 18.89
C LYS A 59 -2.18 9.79 18.53
N VAL A 60 -1.74 9.37 17.35
CA VAL A 60 -1.98 8.00 16.88
C VAL A 60 -0.75 7.14 17.15
N GLU A 61 -0.89 6.18 18.04
CA GLU A 61 0.15 5.20 18.36
C GLU A 61 0.20 4.10 17.31
N VAL A 62 1.42 3.73 16.91
CA VAL A 62 1.70 2.72 15.90
C VAL A 62 2.62 1.65 16.47
N TYR A 63 2.21 0.39 16.34
CA TYR A 63 2.94 -0.77 16.84
C TYR A 63 3.29 -1.70 15.67
N VAL A 64 4.58 -1.93 15.43
CA VAL A 64 5.09 -2.73 14.31
C VAL A 64 5.89 -3.92 14.85
N LYS A 65 5.40 -5.14 14.63
CA LYS A 65 6.02 -6.37 15.13
C LYS A 65 7.38 -6.57 14.45
N GLY A 66 8.39 -6.99 15.21
CA GLY A 66 9.74 -7.25 14.70
C GLY A 66 10.56 -6.01 14.31
N ALA A 67 9.98 -4.82 14.38
CA ALA A 67 10.66 -3.58 14.06
C ALA A 67 11.61 -3.13 15.17
N LYS A 68 12.76 -2.59 14.79
CA LYS A 68 13.80 -2.10 15.70
C LYS A 68 13.78 -0.58 15.79
N LYS A 69 14.36 -0.06 16.88
CA LYS A 69 14.53 1.39 17.05
C LYS A 69 15.36 1.96 15.89
N GLY A 70 14.83 3.01 15.26
CA GLY A 70 15.48 3.72 14.15
C GLY A 70 14.99 3.27 12.77
N ASP A 71 14.30 2.14 12.67
CA ASP A 71 13.75 1.66 11.41
C ASP A 71 12.78 2.68 10.82
N LYS A 72 12.81 2.82 9.49
CA LYS A 72 11.82 3.56 8.73
C LYS A 72 10.92 2.56 8.03
N ILE A 73 9.64 2.59 8.33
CA ILE A 73 8.67 1.60 7.89
C ILE A 73 7.52 2.32 7.20
N GLN A 74 7.16 1.87 6.01
CA GLN A 74 6.03 2.39 5.27
C GLN A 74 4.79 1.55 5.57
N ILE A 75 3.81 2.13 6.24
CA ILE A 75 2.58 1.44 6.65
C ILE A 75 1.37 2.01 5.92
N ILE A 76 0.30 1.21 5.82
CA ILE A 76 -1.00 1.70 5.38
C ILE A 76 -1.94 1.60 6.57
N VAL A 77 -2.50 2.73 6.99
CA VAL A 77 -3.47 2.78 8.09
C VAL A 77 -4.86 2.53 7.52
N THR A 78 -5.52 1.47 7.96
CA THR A 78 -6.87 1.12 7.47
C THR A 78 -7.96 1.66 8.37
N ASP A 79 -7.71 1.75 9.69
CA ASP A 79 -8.58 2.45 10.64
C ASP A 79 -7.76 2.97 11.84
N VAL A 80 -8.36 3.83 12.65
CA VAL A 80 -7.83 4.26 13.94
C VAL A 80 -8.90 4.01 15.01
N ALA A 81 -8.61 3.11 15.94
CA ALA A 81 -9.51 2.76 17.03
C ALA A 81 -9.04 3.40 18.35
N VAL A 82 -9.98 3.67 19.25
CA VAL A 82 -9.64 3.99 20.63
C VAL A 82 -9.44 2.67 21.36
N ASN A 83 -8.25 2.44 21.90
CA ASN A 83 -8.05 1.33 22.82
C ASN A 83 -8.79 1.62 24.12
N ALA A 84 -9.79 0.81 24.43
CA ALA A 84 -10.66 1.00 25.59
C ALA A 84 -9.91 0.92 26.93
N ALA A 85 -8.82 0.15 27.01
CA ALA A 85 -8.04 -0.03 28.23
C ALA A 85 -7.08 1.14 28.49
N THR A 86 -6.43 1.65 27.45
CA THR A 86 -5.45 2.75 27.58
C THR A 86 -6.06 4.14 27.35
N LYS A 87 -7.31 4.20 26.84
CA LYS A 87 -7.98 5.40 26.33
C LYS A 87 -7.17 6.16 25.26
N LYS A 88 -6.20 5.51 24.64
CA LYS A 88 -5.36 6.09 23.60
C LYS A 88 -5.85 5.71 22.21
N MET A 89 -5.55 6.55 21.22
CA MET A 89 -5.82 6.24 19.82
C MET A 89 -4.73 5.29 19.32
N GLU A 90 -5.13 4.09 18.93
CA GLU A 90 -4.28 3.08 18.31
C GLU A 90 -4.68 2.97 16.84
N ALA A 91 -3.71 3.08 15.94
CA ALA A 91 -3.97 2.74 14.55
C ALA A 91 -4.21 1.22 14.46
N VAL A 92 -5.32 0.86 13.82
CA VAL A 92 -5.61 -0.51 13.42
C VAL A 92 -4.95 -0.71 12.08
N PHE A 93 -4.03 -1.66 12.02
CA PHE A 93 -3.38 -2.08 10.79
C PHE A 93 -4.05 -3.37 10.36
N GLU A 94 -4.67 -3.42 9.19
CA GLU A 94 -5.05 -4.72 8.65
C GLU A 94 -3.81 -5.55 8.33
N ARG A 95 -2.69 -4.92 7.91
CA ARG A 95 -1.38 -5.59 7.75
C ARG A 95 -0.22 -4.60 7.94
N GLN A 96 0.80 -5.03 8.68
CA GLN A 96 2.09 -4.35 8.73
C GLN A 96 2.80 -4.63 7.41
N TYR A 97 2.80 -3.66 6.49
CA TYR A 97 3.76 -3.70 5.40
C TYR A 97 5.09 -3.28 5.99
N VAL A 98 5.92 -4.25 6.35
CA VAL A 98 7.35 -3.96 6.30
C VAL A 98 7.66 -3.87 4.82
N VAL A 99 7.61 -2.66 4.30
CA VAL A 99 8.23 -2.36 3.01
C VAL A 99 9.75 -2.43 3.20
N ASP A 100 10.26 -3.64 3.45
CA ASP A 100 11.68 -3.98 3.41
C ASP A 100 11.78 -5.52 3.29
N ARG A 101 12.24 -6.08 2.17
CA ARG A 101 13.60 -5.92 1.62
C ARG A 101 13.64 -5.74 0.09
N GLY A 102 13.14 -4.64 -0.46
CA GLY A 102 13.41 -4.36 -1.89
C GLY A 102 12.59 -3.30 -2.61
N VAL A 103 11.44 -2.88 -2.09
CA VAL A 103 10.57 -1.91 -2.78
C VAL A 103 10.57 -0.59 -2.05
N GLN A 104 11.40 0.38 -2.45
CA GLN A 104 11.28 1.73 -1.90
C GLN A 104 10.43 2.56 -2.86
N LEU A 105 9.34 3.15 -2.36
CA LEU A 105 8.55 4.08 -3.16
C LEU A 105 9.45 5.17 -3.75
N GLY A 106 9.24 5.46 -5.04
CA GLY A 106 10.03 6.44 -5.78
C GLY A 106 11.44 5.98 -6.16
N LYS A 107 11.84 4.73 -5.85
CA LYS A 107 13.11 4.15 -6.32
C LYS A 107 12.88 3.01 -7.30
N PRO A 108 13.78 2.87 -8.29
CA PRO A 108 13.72 1.76 -9.24
C PRO A 108 14.09 0.44 -8.55
N PHE A 109 13.37 -0.62 -8.88
CA PHE A 109 13.72 -2.00 -8.52
C PHE A 109 13.24 -2.98 -9.60
N GLU A 110 13.84 -4.17 -9.63
CA GLU A 110 13.48 -5.20 -10.60
C GLU A 110 12.34 -6.08 -10.06
N VAL A 111 11.39 -6.38 -10.94
CA VAL A 111 10.35 -7.38 -10.72
C VAL A 111 10.36 -8.41 -11.82
N THR A 112 10.04 -9.66 -11.47
CA THR A 112 9.76 -10.74 -12.43
C THR A 112 8.29 -11.09 -12.32
N ILE A 113 7.61 -11.19 -13.47
CA ILE A 113 6.20 -11.59 -13.51
C ILE A 113 6.07 -13.06 -13.14
N ALA A 114 5.28 -13.35 -12.11
CA ALA A 114 5.11 -14.70 -11.58
C ALA A 114 4.01 -15.47 -12.34
N SER A 115 2.96 -14.78 -12.77
CA SER A 115 1.86 -15.39 -13.51
C SER A 115 1.12 -14.38 -14.39
N GLU A 116 0.39 -14.88 -15.38
CA GLU A 116 -0.57 -14.08 -16.14
C GLU A 116 -1.93 -14.10 -15.46
N PHE A 117 -2.58 -12.94 -15.44
CA PHE A 117 -3.90 -12.72 -14.87
C PHE A 117 -4.82 -12.09 -15.93
N LEU A 118 -6.00 -12.67 -16.12
CA LEU A 118 -7.06 -12.10 -16.93
C LEU A 118 -8.11 -11.48 -16.01
N ASN A 119 -8.26 -10.16 -16.06
CA ASN A 119 -9.34 -9.51 -15.36
C ASN A 119 -10.67 -9.85 -16.07
N ASN A 120 -11.53 -10.60 -15.40
CA ASN A 120 -12.79 -11.07 -15.99
C ASN A 120 -13.79 -9.95 -16.30
N PHE A 121 -13.67 -8.80 -15.62
CA PHE A 121 -14.53 -7.62 -15.81
C PHE A 121 -14.06 -6.76 -16.97
N THR A 122 -12.77 -6.42 -17.03
CA THR A 122 -12.23 -5.54 -18.08
C THR A 122 -11.72 -6.29 -19.31
N LYS A 123 -11.66 -7.62 -19.25
CA LYS A 123 -11.01 -8.50 -20.25
C LYS A 123 -9.54 -8.15 -20.53
N ALA A 124 -8.93 -7.33 -19.68
CA ALA A 124 -7.53 -6.93 -19.81
C ALA A 124 -6.61 -8.05 -19.29
N LYS A 125 -5.58 -8.35 -20.07
CA LYS A 125 -4.49 -9.25 -19.67
C LYS A 125 -3.42 -8.44 -18.93
N SER A 126 -2.99 -8.94 -17.78
CA SER A 126 -1.90 -8.34 -17.00
C SER A 126 -1.00 -9.44 -16.46
N GLY A 127 0.29 -9.15 -16.32
CA GLY A 127 1.18 -9.97 -15.50
C GLY A 127 0.95 -9.63 -14.03
N LEU A 128 0.90 -10.63 -13.16
CA LEU A 128 0.82 -10.51 -11.71
C LEU A 128 2.16 -10.92 -11.10
N THR A 129 2.60 -10.14 -10.10
CA THR A 129 3.67 -10.51 -9.19
C THR A 129 3.33 -10.03 -7.78
N ILE A 130 4.05 -10.54 -6.78
CA ILE A 130 3.93 -10.10 -5.39
C ILE A 130 5.23 -9.41 -5.01
N ILE A 131 5.13 -8.18 -4.51
CA ILE A 131 6.27 -7.41 -4.01
C ILE A 131 6.20 -7.31 -2.49
N GLY A 132 7.37 -7.32 -1.84
CA GLY A 132 7.44 -7.41 -0.38
C GLY A 132 6.85 -8.72 0.13
N GLU A 133 6.06 -8.66 1.19
CA GLU A 133 5.42 -9.87 1.76
C GLU A 133 4.09 -10.24 1.06
N ASN A 134 3.35 -9.26 0.53
CA ASN A 134 1.96 -9.47 0.13
C ASN A 134 1.35 -8.35 -0.74
N VAL A 135 2.15 -7.46 -1.34
CA VAL A 135 1.62 -6.39 -2.21
C VAL A 135 1.43 -6.91 -3.61
N GLU A 136 0.19 -6.92 -4.09
CA GLU A 136 -0.15 -7.36 -5.44
C GLU A 136 0.28 -6.28 -6.46
N PHE A 137 1.00 -6.69 -7.50
CA PHE A 137 1.46 -5.78 -8.54
C PHE A 137 1.10 -6.32 -9.92
N TYR A 138 0.28 -5.56 -10.63
CA TYR A 138 -0.23 -5.88 -11.95
C TYR A 138 0.43 -5.01 -13.02
N ILE A 139 1.12 -5.63 -13.98
CA ILE A 139 1.69 -4.94 -15.14
C ILE A 139 0.86 -5.28 -16.38
N PRO A 140 0.20 -4.29 -17.02
CA PRO A 140 -0.63 -4.52 -18.20
C PRO A 140 0.15 -5.19 -19.34
N ASN A 141 -0.45 -6.22 -19.94
CA ASN A 141 0.10 -7.01 -21.05
C ASN A 141 1.43 -7.74 -20.79
N ALA A 142 1.93 -7.74 -19.55
CA ALA A 142 3.15 -8.46 -19.21
C ALA A 142 2.90 -9.97 -19.15
N LYS A 143 3.91 -10.75 -19.53
CA LYS A 143 3.85 -12.22 -19.56
C LYS A 143 4.67 -12.83 -18.44
N THR A 144 4.29 -14.05 -18.05
CA THR A 144 5.03 -14.85 -17.07
C THR A 144 6.51 -14.95 -17.44
N GLY A 145 7.39 -14.66 -16.47
CA GLY A 145 8.85 -14.71 -16.63
C GLY A 145 9.50 -13.43 -17.19
N GLU A 146 8.73 -12.45 -17.66
CA GLU A 146 9.28 -11.17 -18.09
C GLU A 146 9.80 -10.37 -16.89
N LYS A 147 10.91 -9.65 -17.11
CA LYS A 147 11.55 -8.79 -16.11
C LYS A 147 11.35 -7.33 -16.44
N TYR A 148 11.04 -6.54 -15.43
CA TYR A 148 10.85 -5.10 -15.55
C TYR A 148 11.60 -4.37 -14.45
N THR A 149 12.27 -3.27 -14.81
CA THR A 149 12.66 -2.27 -13.82
C THR A 149 11.49 -1.30 -13.65
N VAL A 150 10.99 -1.17 -12.42
CA VAL A 150 9.81 -0.37 -12.11
C VAL A 150 10.11 0.63 -11.00
N ILE A 151 9.41 1.76 -11.01
CA ILE A 151 9.37 2.71 -9.91
C ILE A 151 7.93 2.73 -9.40
N VAL A 152 7.68 2.14 -8.24
CA VAL A 152 6.37 2.22 -7.59
C VAL A 152 6.22 3.58 -6.93
N LYS A 153 5.14 4.29 -7.24
CA LYS A 153 4.84 5.62 -6.72
C LYS A 153 3.80 5.57 -5.59
N ALA A 154 2.81 4.68 -5.71
CA ALA A 154 1.76 4.54 -4.73
C ALA A 154 1.31 3.08 -4.59
N ILE A 155 0.94 2.73 -3.36
CA ILE A 155 0.29 1.46 -2.99
C ILE A 155 -0.97 1.85 -2.22
N GLU A 156 -2.10 1.24 -2.57
CA GLU A 156 -3.39 1.49 -1.92
C GLU A 156 -4.05 0.16 -1.54
N ILE A 157 -5.07 0.21 -0.69
CA ILE A 157 -5.89 -0.99 -0.45
C ILE A 157 -6.91 -1.12 -1.57
N SER A 158 -6.86 -2.23 -2.28
CA SER A 158 -7.85 -2.60 -3.28
C SER A 158 -9.23 -2.61 -2.66
N ALA A 159 -10.13 -1.80 -3.21
CA ALA A 159 -11.54 -1.82 -2.82
C ALA A 159 -12.21 -3.18 -3.09
N PHE A 160 -11.63 -3.99 -4.00
CA PHE A 160 -12.19 -5.29 -4.38
C PHE A 160 -11.65 -6.45 -3.54
N THR A 161 -10.35 -6.48 -3.27
CA THR A 161 -9.72 -7.62 -2.59
C THR A 161 -9.44 -7.34 -1.10
N GLY A 162 -9.52 -6.08 -0.65
CA GLY A 162 -9.06 -5.66 0.68
C GLY A 162 -7.55 -5.88 0.88
N LYS A 163 -6.81 -6.11 -0.21
CA LYS A 163 -5.37 -6.33 -0.20
C LYS A 163 -4.63 -5.10 -0.72
N PRO A 164 -3.39 -4.92 -0.29
CA PRO A 164 -2.53 -3.87 -0.82
C PRO A 164 -2.22 -4.15 -2.29
N GLU A 165 -2.39 -3.15 -3.14
CA GLU A 165 -2.05 -3.23 -4.55
C GLU A 165 -1.27 -1.98 -4.98
N VAL A 166 -0.33 -2.16 -5.90
CA VAL A 166 0.33 -1.03 -6.55
C VAL A 166 -0.70 -0.27 -7.38
N SER A 167 -0.99 0.97 -7.00
CA SER A 167 -1.96 1.83 -7.68
C SER A 167 -1.32 2.74 -8.71
N GLU A 168 -0.03 3.11 -8.52
CA GLU A 168 0.71 3.95 -9.45
C GLU A 168 2.18 3.51 -9.57
N PHE A 169 2.68 3.40 -10.80
CA PHE A 169 4.05 3.03 -11.10
C PHE A 169 4.52 3.52 -12.48
N ASP A 170 5.84 3.61 -12.66
CA ASP A 170 6.49 3.77 -13.96
C ASP A 170 7.31 2.53 -14.31
N ILE A 171 7.39 2.20 -15.60
CA ILE A 171 8.35 1.21 -16.12
C ILE A 171 9.55 1.96 -16.69
N VAL A 172 10.74 1.67 -16.16
CA VAL A 172 12.00 2.21 -16.64
C VAL A 172 12.49 1.31 -17.78
N LYS A 173 12.74 1.90 -18.95
CA LYS A 173 13.34 1.23 -20.11
C LYS A 173 14.82 1.54 -20.19
#